data_AF-E9GEP4-F1
#
_entry.id   AF-E9GEP4-F1
#
_cell.length_a   1.000
_cell.length_b   1.000
_cell.length_c   1.000
_cell.angle_alpha   90.00
_cell.angle_beta   90.00
_cell.angle_gamma   90.00
#
_symmetry.space_group_name_H-M   'P 1'
#
loop_
_entity.id
_entity.type
_entity.pdbx_description
1 polymer ?
#
loop_
_entity_poly.entity_id
_entity_poly.type
_entity_poly.pdbx_seq_one_letter_code
_entity_poly.pdbx_strand_id
1 'polypeptide(L)'
;MSTDVKLNCDFILVFHKGLMLGIRERAASRQIQHMALVTANGSKPITESIAVALRRIVFGECPAPIKTEYFMRGPGLVFREAERDLGYALRVSHAAGLPITNSLMMAIQTHILRILLFDVRPVRVYQPDPLKPSFSMQQEALCTAITDIIWKAGGSQYGVLCLPHPTHTHVEESDLFNADGVTEKLNLLECHNREELQYFVRRNLFLFQQDPGPALILLIYSAVLSRRIEMQVSSHSSKHD
;
A
#
# COMPACT_ATOMS: atom_id res chain seq x y z
N MET A 1 41.67 25.32 -32.53
CA MET A 1 41.07 23.98 -32.38
C MET A 1 40.66 23.79 -30.92
N SER A 2 39.45 24.20 -30.51
CA SER A 2 38.77 23.63 -29.32
C SER A 2 37.40 24.32 -29.11
N THR A 3 36.35 23.88 -29.81
CA THR A 3 34.95 24.26 -29.45
C THR A 3 33.88 23.22 -29.81
N ASP A 4 34.17 22.12 -30.50
CA ASP A 4 33.12 21.20 -30.99
C ASP A 4 32.82 19.96 -30.14
N VAL A 5 33.51 19.73 -29.01
CA VAL A 5 33.32 18.49 -28.24
C VAL A 5 32.31 18.63 -27.10
N LYS A 6 31.93 19.85 -26.69
CA LYS A 6 30.98 20.06 -25.57
C LYS A 6 29.50 19.96 -25.96
N LEU A 7 29.11 20.26 -27.20
CA LEU A 7 27.70 20.22 -27.62
C LEU A 7 27.15 18.79 -27.79
N ASN A 8 28.01 17.79 -27.96
CA ASN A 8 27.57 16.41 -28.24
C ASN A 8 27.22 15.62 -26.96
N CYS A 9 27.84 15.93 -25.82
CA CYS A 9 27.54 15.26 -24.55
C CYS A 9 26.18 15.66 -23.97
N ASP A 10 25.79 16.93 -24.08
CA ASP A 10 24.49 17.39 -23.57
C ASP A 10 23.32 16.87 -24.41
N PHE A 11 23.47 16.75 -25.72
CA PHE A 11 22.43 16.20 -26.59
C PHE A 11 22.20 14.70 -26.33
N ILE A 12 23.26 13.93 -26.12
CA ILE A 12 23.18 12.50 -25.78
C ILE A 12 22.56 12.29 -24.39
N LEU A 13 22.89 13.13 -23.41
CA LEU A 13 22.28 13.09 -22.07
C LEU A 13 20.79 13.45 -22.07
N VAL A 14 20.37 14.43 -22.88
CA VAL A 14 18.97 14.81 -23.04
C VAL A 14 18.19 13.73 -23.79
N PHE A 15 18.75 13.14 -24.85
CA PHE A 15 18.11 12.04 -25.59
C PHE A 15 17.98 10.79 -24.73
N HIS A 16 19.01 10.44 -23.95
CA HIS A 16 18.97 9.28 -23.05
C HIS A 16 18.02 9.51 -21.86
N LYS A 17 17.93 10.74 -21.33
CA LYS A 17 16.91 11.09 -20.32
C LYS A 17 15.50 11.06 -20.90
N GLY A 18 15.29 11.54 -22.12
CA GLY A 18 14.00 11.50 -22.83
C GLY A 18 13.58 10.08 -23.19
N LEU A 19 14.51 9.22 -23.61
CA LEU A 19 14.26 7.81 -23.89
C LEU A 19 13.95 7.02 -22.59
N MET A 20 14.69 7.29 -21.51
CA MET A 20 14.42 6.71 -20.19
C MET A 20 13.08 7.21 -19.61
N LEU A 21 12.71 8.48 -19.81
CA LEU A 21 11.38 8.98 -19.44
C LEU A 21 10.28 8.26 -20.24
N GLY A 22 10.44 8.12 -21.55
CA GLY A 22 9.47 7.43 -22.42
C GLY A 22 9.35 5.94 -22.15
N ILE A 23 10.44 5.25 -21.77
CA ILE A 23 10.41 3.85 -21.31
C ILE A 23 9.71 3.75 -19.95
N ARG A 24 9.97 4.71 -19.05
CA ARG A 24 9.33 4.77 -17.72
C ARG A 24 7.84 5.10 -17.80
N GLU A 25 7.42 5.96 -18.72
CA GLU A 25 6.00 6.26 -19.00
C GLU A 25 5.28 5.07 -19.63
N ARG A 26 5.93 4.32 -20.52
CA ARG A 26 5.37 3.09 -21.10
C ARG A 26 5.30 1.95 -20.09
N ALA A 27 6.31 1.82 -19.23
CA ALA A 27 6.30 0.87 -18.11
C ALA A 27 5.22 1.25 -17.09
N ALA A 28 5.11 2.53 -16.71
CA ALA A 28 4.06 3.04 -15.84
C ALA A 28 2.66 2.82 -16.44
N SER A 29 2.47 3.09 -17.74
CA SER A 29 1.21 2.86 -18.44
C SER A 29 0.82 1.38 -18.48
N ARG A 30 1.77 0.47 -18.74
CA ARG A 30 1.53 -0.98 -18.69
C ARG A 30 1.25 -1.46 -17.26
N GLN A 31 1.95 -0.91 -16.27
CA GLN A 31 1.73 -1.21 -14.87
C GLN A 31 0.34 -0.75 -14.42
N ILE A 32 -0.08 0.45 -14.81
CA ILE A 32 -1.40 1.02 -14.58
C ILE A 32 -2.50 0.15 -15.22
N GLN A 33 -2.32 -0.27 -16.48
CA GLN A 33 -3.26 -1.16 -17.17
C GLN A 33 -3.36 -2.54 -16.48
N HIS A 34 -2.21 -3.10 -16.07
CA HIS A 34 -2.17 -4.35 -15.34
C HIS A 34 -2.80 -4.25 -13.95
N MET A 35 -2.64 -3.12 -13.26
CA MET A 35 -3.32 -2.83 -12.00
C MET A 35 -4.84 -2.75 -12.18
N ALA A 36 -5.30 -1.99 -13.19
CA ALA A 36 -6.73 -1.86 -13.48
C ALA A 36 -7.37 -3.23 -13.77
N LEU A 37 -6.66 -4.12 -14.49
CA LEU A 37 -7.12 -5.48 -14.78
C LEU A 37 -7.19 -6.36 -13.51
N VAL A 38 -6.23 -6.21 -12.59
CA VAL A 38 -6.18 -6.95 -11.32
C VAL A 38 -7.30 -6.51 -10.39
N THR A 39 -7.57 -5.21 -10.37
CA THR A 39 -8.70 -4.65 -9.65
C THR A 39 -10.02 -5.12 -10.29
N ALA A 40 -10.12 -5.23 -11.61
CA ALA A 40 -11.38 -5.65 -12.26
C ALA A 40 -11.82 -7.10 -11.95
N ASN A 41 -10.90 -8.01 -11.64
CA ASN A 41 -11.26 -9.40 -11.38
C ASN A 41 -11.70 -9.62 -9.91
N GLY A 42 -13.01 -9.45 -9.67
CA GLY A 42 -13.65 -9.85 -8.41
C GLY A 42 -13.60 -8.82 -7.28
N SER A 43 -13.01 -7.64 -7.49
CA SER A 43 -13.09 -6.55 -6.51
C SER A 43 -14.39 -5.75 -6.67
N LYS A 44 -14.86 -5.17 -5.56
CA LYS A 44 -16.03 -4.29 -5.52
C LYS A 44 -15.59 -2.84 -5.37
N PRO A 45 -16.18 -1.89 -6.11
CA PRO A 45 -15.92 -0.48 -5.87
C PRO A 45 -16.38 -0.09 -4.47
N ILE A 46 -15.64 0.82 -3.83
CA ILE A 46 -16.06 1.39 -2.55
C ILE A 46 -17.35 2.21 -2.71
N THR A 47 -18.23 2.14 -1.72
CA THR A 47 -19.44 2.98 -1.63
C THR A 47 -19.18 4.16 -0.70
N GLU A 48 -19.93 5.25 -0.88
CA GLU A 48 -19.85 6.42 0.01
C GLU A 48 -20.06 6.03 1.48
N SER A 49 -21.03 5.16 1.77
CA SER A 49 -21.30 4.67 3.13
C SER A 49 -20.09 4.00 3.78
N ILE A 50 -19.36 3.17 3.03
CA ILE A 50 -18.15 2.50 3.51
C ILE A 50 -17.00 3.51 3.65
N ALA A 51 -16.84 4.42 2.69
CA ALA A 51 -15.82 5.46 2.74
C ALA A 51 -15.97 6.36 3.98
N VAL A 52 -17.19 6.84 4.25
CA VAL A 52 -17.52 7.64 5.44
C VAL A 52 -17.27 6.86 6.72
N ALA A 53 -17.71 5.59 6.78
CA ALA A 53 -17.47 4.74 7.94
C ALA A 53 -15.98 4.52 8.22
N LEU A 54 -15.18 4.24 7.18
CA LEU A 54 -13.73 4.09 7.29
C LEU A 54 -13.07 5.35 7.83
N ARG A 55 -13.43 6.52 7.30
CA ARG A 55 -12.89 7.79 7.78
C ARG A 55 -13.23 8.03 9.25
N ARG A 56 -14.48 7.77 9.65
CA ARG A 56 -14.92 7.90 11.06
C ARG A 56 -14.20 6.92 12.00
N ILE A 57 -13.97 5.68 11.58
CA ILE A 57 -13.28 4.69 12.41
C ILE A 57 -11.79 5.02 12.58
N VAL A 58 -11.12 5.45 11.50
CA VAL A 58 -9.66 5.68 11.51
C VAL A 58 -9.31 7.06 12.06
N PHE A 59 -10.12 8.08 11.77
CA PHE A 59 -9.82 9.47 12.10
C PHE A 59 -10.79 10.10 13.11
N GLY A 60 -11.88 9.42 13.46
CA GLY A 60 -12.90 9.91 14.39
C GLY A 60 -14.02 10.73 13.74
N GLU A 61 -13.79 11.30 12.56
CA GLU A 61 -14.75 12.20 11.88
C GLU A 61 -14.74 12.04 10.35
N CYS A 62 -15.84 12.44 9.72
CA CYS A 62 -15.98 12.55 8.26
C CYS A 62 -17.16 13.50 7.95
N PRO A 63 -16.95 14.58 7.16
CA PRO A 63 -15.70 14.96 6.50
C PRO A 63 -14.62 15.36 7.52
N ALA A 64 -13.37 14.96 7.27
CA ALA A 64 -12.26 15.22 8.20
C ALA A 64 -11.39 16.38 7.69
N PRO A 65 -10.99 17.35 8.53
CA PRO A 65 -10.09 18.45 8.17
C PRO A 65 -8.63 17.98 8.08
N ILE A 66 -8.42 16.79 7.51
CA ILE A 66 -7.10 16.19 7.28
C ILE A 66 -6.67 16.60 5.88
N LYS A 67 -5.48 17.19 5.79
CA LYS A 67 -4.91 17.55 4.49
C LYS A 67 -4.78 16.33 3.59
N THR A 68 -5.18 16.47 2.34
CA THR A 68 -5.06 15.45 1.28
C THR A 68 -3.64 14.87 1.17
N GLU A 69 -2.61 15.68 1.49
CA GLU A 69 -1.21 15.23 1.47
C GLU A 69 -0.94 14.06 2.42
N TYR A 70 -1.68 13.90 3.52
CA TYR A 70 -1.50 12.75 4.43
C TYR A 70 -1.84 11.41 3.77
N PHE A 71 -2.77 11.40 2.82
CA PHE A 71 -3.22 10.19 2.14
C PHE A 71 -2.26 9.78 1.04
N MET A 72 -1.68 10.76 0.34
CA MET A 72 -0.83 10.52 -0.83
C MET A 72 0.67 10.66 -0.57
N ARG A 73 1.05 11.32 0.52
CA ARG A 73 2.45 11.58 0.89
C ARG A 73 2.88 10.93 2.21
N GLY A 74 2.20 9.86 2.60
CA GLY A 74 2.62 9.01 3.72
C GLY A 74 3.92 8.25 3.43
N PRO A 75 4.56 7.70 4.47
CA PRO A 75 5.75 6.88 4.30
C PRO A 75 5.43 5.55 3.62
N GLY A 76 6.29 5.14 2.69
CA GLY A 76 6.27 3.80 2.11
C GLY A 76 6.95 2.75 3.00
N LEU A 77 6.59 1.48 2.81
CA LEU A 77 7.22 0.33 3.44
C LEU A 77 8.50 -0.08 2.69
N VAL A 78 9.48 0.82 2.68
CA VAL A 78 10.75 0.67 1.95
C VAL A 78 11.86 0.21 2.90
N PHE A 79 12.54 -0.88 2.58
CA PHE A 79 13.68 -1.36 3.36
C PHE A 79 14.94 -0.51 3.17
N ARG A 80 15.89 -0.66 4.10
CA ARG A 80 17.29 -0.29 3.87
C ARG A 80 17.94 -1.25 2.85
N GLU A 81 19.15 -0.91 2.42
CA GLU A 81 19.92 -1.70 1.45
C GLU A 81 20.02 -3.17 1.90
N ALA A 82 19.74 -4.10 0.99
CA ALA A 82 19.80 -5.53 1.25
C ALA A 82 21.22 -5.97 1.60
N GLU A 83 21.35 -7.05 2.38
CA GLU A 83 22.65 -7.65 2.77
C GLU A 83 23.58 -6.70 3.57
N ARG A 84 23.08 -5.53 4.00
CA ARG A 84 23.77 -4.59 4.88
C ARG A 84 23.26 -4.70 6.31
N ASP A 85 24.00 -4.09 7.23
CA ASP A 85 23.54 -3.92 8.60
C ASP A 85 22.22 -3.15 8.63
N LEU A 86 21.26 -3.66 9.41
CA LEU A 86 19.88 -3.17 9.47
C LEU A 86 19.13 -3.31 8.14
N GLY A 87 19.52 -4.24 7.26
CA GLY A 87 18.77 -4.55 6.02
C GLY A 87 17.32 -5.01 6.29
N TYR A 88 17.03 -5.49 7.49
CA TYR A 88 15.66 -5.83 7.93
C TYR A 88 14.80 -4.61 8.30
N ALA A 89 15.40 -3.43 8.43
CA ALA A 89 14.69 -2.24 8.90
C ALA A 89 13.99 -1.51 7.75
N LEU A 90 12.75 -1.11 7.99
CA LEU A 90 12.04 -0.14 7.18
C LEU A 90 12.64 1.26 7.40
N ARG A 91 12.80 2.01 6.33
CA ARG A 91 13.19 3.41 6.36
C ARG A 91 12.02 4.22 6.90
N VAL A 92 12.28 5.01 7.93
CA VAL A 92 11.32 6.01 8.41
C VAL A 92 11.55 7.28 7.59
N SER A 93 10.64 7.57 6.67
CA SER A 93 10.59 8.86 5.99
C SER A 93 9.90 9.86 6.90
N HIS A 94 10.54 11.00 7.17
CA HIS A 94 9.97 12.08 8.01
C HIS A 94 8.89 12.89 7.29
N ALA A 95 8.44 12.48 6.10
CA ALA A 95 7.44 13.19 5.34
C ALA A 95 6.11 13.22 6.10
N ALA A 96 5.74 14.43 6.56
CA ALA A 96 4.39 14.90 6.90
C ALA A 96 3.39 13.84 7.40
N GLY A 97 3.80 12.96 8.33
CA GLY A 97 2.96 11.87 8.81
C GLY A 97 2.22 12.24 10.09
N LEU A 98 0.98 11.79 10.24
CA LEU A 98 0.28 11.82 11.52
C LEU A 98 1.00 10.89 12.53
N PRO A 99 1.01 11.16 13.84
CA PRO A 99 1.67 10.30 14.83
C PRO A 99 1.30 8.79 14.73
N ILE A 100 0.07 8.48 14.31
CA ILE A 100 -0.42 7.12 14.07
C ILE A 100 0.41 6.35 13.02
N THR A 101 1.02 7.05 12.05
CA THR A 101 1.83 6.41 11.00
C THR A 101 3.10 5.80 11.59
N ASN A 102 3.72 6.45 12.56
CA ASN A 102 4.91 5.93 13.24
C ASN A 102 4.59 4.66 14.03
N SER A 103 3.47 4.66 14.77
CA SER A 103 3.01 3.48 15.52
C SER A 103 2.72 2.31 14.58
N LEU A 104 2.07 2.57 13.44
CA LEU A 104 1.78 1.54 12.45
C LEU A 104 3.05 1.00 11.78
N MET A 105 4.00 1.88 11.42
CA MET A 105 5.32 1.48 10.90
C MET A 105 6.05 0.56 11.88
N MET A 106 6.04 0.88 13.17
CA MET A 106 6.67 0.06 14.21
C MET A 106 5.98 -1.29 14.40
N ALA A 107 4.64 -1.33 14.31
CA ALA A 107 3.92 -2.60 14.33
C ALA A 107 4.32 -3.50 13.15
N ILE A 108 4.37 -2.95 11.94
CA ILE A 108 4.80 -3.68 10.74
C ILE A 108 6.27 -4.13 10.86
N GLN A 109 7.15 -3.24 11.33
CA GLN A 109 8.56 -3.54 11.56
C GLN A 109 8.75 -4.73 12.51
N THR A 110 7.93 -4.80 13.56
CA THR A 110 7.95 -5.89 14.54
C THR A 110 7.51 -7.21 13.89
N HIS A 111 6.48 -7.18 13.04
CA HIS A 111 6.04 -8.36 12.28
C HIS A 111 7.13 -8.86 11.32
N ILE A 112 7.78 -7.96 10.58
CA ILE A 112 8.88 -8.30 9.67
C ILE A 112 10.02 -8.98 10.44
N LEU A 113 10.43 -8.40 11.56
CA LEU A 113 11.46 -8.98 12.43
C LEU A 113 11.08 -10.36 12.92
N ARG A 114 9.84 -10.53 13.38
CA ARG A 114 9.32 -11.83 13.81
C ARG A 114 9.43 -12.88 12.69
N ILE A 115 9.03 -12.51 11.47
CA ILE A 115 9.07 -13.41 10.31
C ILE A 115 10.51 -13.80 9.96
N LEU A 116 11.42 -12.82 9.88
CA LEU A 116 12.83 -13.06 9.53
C LEU A 116 13.56 -13.90 10.57
N LEU A 117 13.26 -13.70 11.86
CA LEU A 117 13.93 -14.41 12.96
C LEU A 117 13.36 -15.81 13.23
N PHE A 118 12.05 -16.02 13.04
CA PHE A 118 11.39 -17.23 13.53
C PHE A 118 10.68 -18.06 12.45
N ASP A 119 10.19 -17.44 11.38
CA ASP A 119 9.38 -18.14 10.37
C ASP A 119 10.25 -18.70 9.22
N VAL A 120 11.46 -18.16 9.01
CA VAL A 120 12.45 -18.69 8.06
C VAL A 120 13.17 -19.92 8.65
N ARG A 121 12.57 -21.11 8.54
CA ARG A 121 13.16 -22.36 9.06
C ARG A 121 14.32 -22.90 8.19
N PRO A 122 15.35 -23.53 8.78
CA PRO A 122 16.55 -23.98 8.09
C PRO A 122 16.28 -25.28 7.30
N VAL A 123 16.26 -25.20 5.97
CA VAL A 123 16.34 -26.39 5.10
C VAL A 123 17.75 -26.53 4.48
N ARG A 124 18.63 -25.52 4.62
CA ARG A 124 19.95 -25.49 3.96
C ARG A 124 21.08 -25.15 4.93
N VAL A 125 22.24 -25.76 4.65
CA VAL A 125 23.51 -25.71 5.40
C VAL A 125 24.14 -24.29 5.45
N TYR A 126 23.61 -23.32 4.69
CA TYR A 126 24.03 -21.93 4.72
C TYR A 126 22.80 -21.03 4.83
N GLN A 127 22.62 -20.39 5.98
CA GLN A 127 21.59 -19.37 6.18
C GLN A 127 22.21 -17.99 5.97
N PRO A 128 21.63 -17.14 5.10
CA PRO A 128 21.91 -15.71 5.16
C PRO A 128 21.55 -15.21 6.56
N ASP A 129 22.39 -14.35 7.13
CA ASP A 129 22.11 -13.70 8.41
C ASP A 129 20.70 -13.08 8.37
N PRO A 130 19.75 -13.48 9.24
CA PRO A 130 18.38 -12.96 9.21
C PRO A 130 18.32 -11.44 9.47
N LEU A 131 19.38 -10.86 10.05
CA LEU A 131 19.54 -9.42 10.24
C LEU A 131 20.19 -8.72 9.03
N LYS A 132 20.59 -9.48 8.01
CA LYS A 132 21.08 -8.99 6.71
C LYS A 132 20.32 -9.69 5.59
N PRO A 133 18.99 -9.54 5.53
CA PRO A 133 18.17 -10.22 4.54
C PRO A 133 18.58 -9.81 3.12
N SER A 134 18.57 -10.77 2.21
CA SER A 134 18.67 -10.49 0.77
C SER A 134 17.42 -9.76 0.28
N PHE A 135 17.49 -9.19 -0.92
CA PHE A 135 16.33 -8.50 -1.51
C PHE A 135 15.08 -9.41 -1.56
N SER A 136 15.25 -10.68 -1.94
CA SER A 136 14.14 -11.64 -1.98
C SER A 136 13.51 -11.88 -0.60
N MET A 137 14.34 -12.00 0.45
CA MET A 137 13.87 -12.15 1.83
C MET A 137 13.12 -10.92 2.33
N GLN A 138 13.58 -9.71 1.98
CA GLN A 138 12.87 -8.46 2.30
C GLN A 138 11.47 -8.44 1.67
N GLN A 139 11.37 -8.74 0.37
CA GLN A 139 10.09 -8.76 -0.34
C GLN A 139 9.13 -9.79 0.25
N GLU A 140 9.62 -11.00 0.54
CA GLU A 140 8.80 -12.07 1.09
C GLU A 140 8.36 -11.77 2.53
N ALA A 141 9.25 -11.23 3.36
CA ALA A 141 8.92 -10.84 4.74
C ALA A 141 7.88 -9.72 4.78
N LEU A 142 7.97 -8.72 3.89
CA LEU A 142 6.98 -7.64 3.81
C LEU A 142 5.64 -8.15 3.30
N CYS A 143 5.64 -8.95 2.23
CA CYS A 143 4.43 -9.59 1.71
C CYS A 143 3.72 -10.41 2.79
N THR A 144 4.48 -11.24 3.50
CA THR A 144 3.98 -12.06 4.60
C THR A 144 3.47 -11.20 5.75
N ALA A 145 4.19 -10.14 6.14
CA ALA A 145 3.77 -9.25 7.22
C ALA A 145 2.43 -8.56 6.91
N ILE A 146 2.27 -8.00 5.71
CA ILE A 146 1.02 -7.34 5.27
C ILE A 146 -0.13 -8.36 5.27
N THR A 147 0.10 -9.53 4.67
CA THR A 147 -0.89 -10.63 4.61
C THR A 147 -1.32 -11.04 6.01
N ASP A 148 -0.37 -11.28 6.91
CA ASP A 148 -0.63 -11.69 8.29
C ASP A 148 -1.44 -10.66 9.06
N ILE A 149 -1.13 -9.36 8.91
CA ILE A 149 -1.86 -8.28 9.58
C ILE A 149 -3.31 -8.26 9.13
N ILE A 150 -3.56 -8.30 7.82
CA ILE A 150 -4.91 -8.28 7.25
C ILE A 150 -5.67 -9.55 7.64
N TRP A 151 -5.05 -10.72 7.49
CA TRP A 151 -5.66 -12.02 7.79
C TRP A 151 -6.00 -12.18 9.27
N LYS A 152 -5.09 -11.77 10.16
CA LYS A 152 -5.34 -11.79 11.62
C LYS A 152 -6.43 -10.79 12.00
N ALA A 153 -6.51 -9.64 11.33
CA ALA A 153 -7.57 -8.67 11.58
C ALA A 153 -8.96 -9.26 11.29
N GLY A 154 -9.10 -10.11 10.26
CA GLY A 154 -10.34 -10.85 9.97
C GLY A 154 -10.47 -12.22 10.62
N GLY A 155 -9.87 -12.40 11.81
CA GLY A 155 -10.06 -13.62 12.60
C GLY A 155 -9.43 -14.87 11.99
N SER A 156 -8.46 -14.71 11.07
CA SER A 156 -7.81 -15.80 10.33
C SER A 156 -8.75 -16.64 9.45
N GLN A 157 -9.87 -16.06 9.01
CA GLN A 157 -10.85 -16.71 8.12
C GLN A 157 -11.18 -15.88 6.88
N TYR A 158 -10.90 -14.58 6.93
CA TYR A 158 -11.32 -13.62 5.91
C TYR A 158 -10.36 -12.43 5.88
N GLY A 159 -10.17 -11.84 4.71
CA GLY A 159 -9.40 -10.61 4.55
C GLY A 159 -9.94 -9.76 3.42
N VAL A 160 -9.87 -8.44 3.58
CA VAL A 160 -10.20 -7.45 2.56
C VAL A 160 -8.95 -6.66 2.24
N LEU A 161 -8.53 -6.66 0.98
CA LEU A 161 -7.43 -5.86 0.49
C LEU A 161 -7.96 -4.63 -0.26
N CYS A 162 -7.59 -3.44 0.22
CA CYS A 162 -7.94 -2.17 -0.42
C CYS A 162 -6.88 -1.82 -1.48
N LEU A 163 -7.31 -1.64 -2.73
CA LEU A 163 -6.45 -1.26 -3.83
C LEU A 163 -7.01 0.00 -4.53
N PRO A 164 -6.22 1.07 -4.67
CA PRO A 164 -6.67 2.25 -5.40
C PRO A 164 -6.76 1.93 -6.90
N HIS A 165 -7.85 2.36 -7.51
CA HIS A 165 -7.99 2.38 -8.95
C HIS A 165 -7.12 3.50 -9.53
N PRO A 166 -6.35 3.27 -10.60
CA PRO A 166 -5.42 4.26 -11.12
C PRO A 166 -6.10 5.50 -11.74
N THR A 167 -7.31 5.34 -12.29
CA THR A 167 -7.99 6.40 -13.06
C THR A 167 -9.42 6.68 -12.62
N HIS A 168 -10.22 5.65 -12.42
CA HIS A 168 -11.60 5.74 -11.98
C HIS A 168 -11.78 6.19 -10.52
N THR A 169 -12.69 7.13 -10.32
CA THR A 169 -13.21 7.55 -9.02
C THR A 169 -14.58 6.91 -8.81
N HIS A 170 -14.80 6.26 -7.68
CA HIS A 170 -16.05 5.55 -7.36
C HIS A 170 -17.01 6.40 -6.51
N VAL A 171 -16.47 7.32 -5.71
CA VAL A 171 -17.23 8.17 -4.79
C VAL A 171 -16.92 9.63 -5.11
N GLU A 172 -17.95 10.41 -5.42
CA GLU A 172 -17.79 11.85 -5.63
C GLU A 172 -17.79 12.59 -4.27
N GLU A 173 -17.23 13.80 -4.26
CA GLU A 173 -17.26 14.67 -3.08
C GLU A 173 -18.71 15.06 -2.74
N SER A 174 -19.04 15.06 -1.44
CA SER A 174 -20.36 15.36 -0.91
C SER A 174 -20.27 16.07 0.45
N ASP A 175 -21.41 16.52 0.98
CA ASP A 175 -21.47 17.08 2.34
C ASP A 175 -21.04 16.08 3.43
N LEU A 176 -21.10 14.78 3.13
CA LEU A 176 -20.77 13.70 4.05
C LEU A 176 -19.34 13.18 3.84
N PHE A 177 -18.72 13.44 2.69
CA PHE A 177 -17.42 12.89 2.31
C PHE A 177 -16.58 13.90 1.52
N ASN A 178 -15.37 14.20 2.02
CA ASN A 178 -14.39 15.00 1.32
C ASN A 178 -13.34 14.13 0.61
N ALA A 179 -13.15 14.36 -0.69
CA ALA A 179 -12.22 13.61 -1.53
C ALA A 179 -10.77 13.80 -1.07
N ASP A 180 -10.00 12.70 -1.03
CA ASP A 180 -8.64 12.70 -0.48
C ASP A 180 -7.57 12.14 -1.43
N GLY A 181 -7.95 11.81 -2.67
CA GLY A 181 -7.06 11.27 -3.69
C GLY A 181 -6.93 9.75 -3.64
N VAL A 182 -7.40 9.11 -2.57
CA VAL A 182 -7.21 7.68 -2.28
C VAL A 182 -8.53 6.97 -2.04
N THR A 183 -9.24 7.38 -0.99
CA THR A 183 -10.41 6.70 -0.45
C THR A 183 -11.49 6.57 -1.51
N GLU A 184 -11.71 7.62 -2.31
CA GLU A 184 -12.72 7.62 -3.36
C GLU A 184 -12.42 6.71 -4.55
N LYS A 185 -11.16 6.26 -4.69
CA LYS A 185 -10.72 5.40 -5.80
C LYS A 185 -10.57 3.95 -5.37
N LEU A 186 -10.89 3.61 -4.12
CA LEU A 186 -10.63 2.26 -3.61
C LEU A 186 -11.54 1.22 -4.23
N ASN A 187 -10.92 0.09 -4.51
CA ASN A 187 -11.58 -1.17 -4.76
C ASN A 187 -11.26 -2.15 -3.64
N LEU A 188 -12.29 -2.88 -3.24
CA LEU A 188 -12.28 -3.79 -2.12
C LEU A 188 -12.21 -5.21 -2.67
N LEU A 189 -11.07 -5.86 -2.47
CA LEU A 189 -10.88 -7.24 -2.86
C LEU A 189 -11.07 -8.14 -1.66
N GLU A 190 -12.15 -8.92 -1.68
CA GLU A 190 -12.46 -9.87 -0.62
C GLU A 190 -11.75 -11.20 -0.89
N CYS A 191 -11.00 -11.69 0.09
CA CYS A 191 -10.29 -12.96 0.03
C CYS A 191 -10.78 -13.88 1.15
N HIS A 192 -11.15 -15.10 0.78
CA HIS A 192 -11.60 -16.14 1.72
C HIS A 192 -10.49 -17.14 2.05
N ASN A 193 -9.34 -17.01 1.41
CA ASN A 193 -8.18 -17.82 1.70
C ASN A 193 -6.92 -16.96 1.92
N ARG A 194 -6.05 -17.41 2.82
CA ARG A 194 -4.80 -16.72 3.15
C ARG A 194 -3.84 -16.71 1.97
N GLU A 195 -3.73 -17.82 1.23
CA GLU A 195 -2.83 -17.90 0.07
C GLU A 195 -3.28 -17.00 -1.07
N GLU A 196 -4.60 -16.85 -1.25
CA GLU A 196 -5.18 -15.91 -2.21
C GLU A 196 -4.85 -14.47 -1.83
N LEU A 197 -5.06 -14.10 -0.57
CA LEU A 197 -4.69 -12.79 -0.06
C LEU A 197 -3.19 -12.53 -0.26
N GLN A 198 -2.33 -13.51 0.08
CA GLN A 198 -0.89 -13.39 -0.10
C GLN A 198 -0.50 -13.21 -1.57
N TYR A 199 -1.18 -13.88 -2.50
CA TYR A 199 -0.97 -13.70 -3.93
C TYR A 199 -1.26 -12.27 -4.37
N PHE A 200 -2.40 -11.70 -3.95
CA PHE A 200 -2.78 -10.34 -4.32
C PHE A 200 -1.91 -9.28 -3.65
N VAL A 201 -1.51 -9.48 -2.39
CA VAL A 201 -0.54 -8.63 -1.71
C VAL A 201 0.79 -8.64 -2.46
N ARG A 202 1.32 -9.82 -2.80
CA ARG A 202 2.59 -9.95 -3.53
C ARG A 202 2.55 -9.25 -4.88
N ARG A 203 1.43 -9.38 -5.60
CA ARG A 203 1.24 -8.74 -6.91
C ARG A 203 1.16 -7.23 -6.83
N ASN A 204 0.62 -6.69 -5.74
CA ASN A 204 0.42 -5.26 -5.51
C ASN A 204 1.44 -4.66 -4.53
N LEU A 205 2.51 -5.38 -4.21
CA LEU A 205 3.49 -5.01 -3.18
C LEU A 205 4.16 -3.66 -3.48
N PHE A 206 4.32 -3.32 -4.75
CA PHE A 206 4.89 -2.05 -5.18
C PHE A 206 4.09 -0.83 -4.68
N LEU A 207 2.76 -0.93 -4.49
CA LEU A 207 1.95 0.16 -3.93
C LEU A 207 2.31 0.45 -2.47
N PHE A 208 2.64 -0.60 -1.73
CA PHE A 208 3.07 -0.49 -0.35
C PHE A 208 4.50 0.04 -0.23
N GLN A 209 5.30 -0.03 -1.30
CA GLN A 209 6.69 0.41 -1.35
C GLN A 209 6.88 1.79 -2.01
N GLN A 210 5.81 2.43 -2.47
CA GLN A 210 5.87 3.81 -2.93
C GLN A 210 6.15 4.73 -1.74
N ASP A 211 7.24 5.51 -1.82
CA ASP A 211 7.64 6.51 -0.83
C ASP A 211 7.98 7.82 -1.56
N PRO A 212 7.17 8.89 -1.45
CA PRO A 212 5.89 8.95 -0.73
C PRO A 212 4.77 8.08 -1.36
N GLY A 213 3.83 7.59 -0.54
CA GLY A 213 2.67 6.82 -1.02
C GLY A 213 1.59 6.49 0.01
N PRO A 214 0.48 5.83 -0.40
CA PRO A 214 -0.67 5.56 0.46
C PRO A 214 -0.57 4.27 1.29
N ALA A 215 0.63 3.65 1.37
CA ALA A 215 0.84 2.30 1.90
C ALA A 215 0.14 2.02 3.24
N LEU A 216 0.30 2.93 4.20
CA LEU A 216 -0.26 2.80 5.54
C LEU A 216 -1.78 2.95 5.59
N ILE A 217 -2.33 3.85 4.78
CA ILE A 217 -3.79 4.03 4.67
C ILE A 217 -4.43 2.80 4.03
N LEU A 218 -3.81 2.25 2.98
CA LEU A 218 -4.29 1.01 2.36
C LEU A 218 -4.28 -0.14 3.37
N LEU A 219 -3.23 -0.26 4.17
CA LEU A 219 -3.12 -1.31 5.18
C LEU A 219 -4.17 -1.16 6.29
N ILE A 220 -4.35 0.05 6.83
CA ILE A 220 -5.28 0.26 7.93
C ILE A 220 -6.73 0.06 7.48
N TYR A 221 -7.11 0.55 6.30
CA TYR A 221 -8.44 0.30 5.73
C TYR A 221 -8.66 -1.19 5.47
N SER A 222 -7.68 -1.88 4.90
CA SER A 222 -7.72 -3.33 4.70
C SER A 222 -7.97 -4.07 6.01
N ALA A 223 -7.23 -3.73 7.07
CA ALA A 223 -7.40 -4.33 8.40
C ALA A 223 -8.75 -4.01 9.04
N VAL A 224 -9.24 -2.78 8.92
CA VAL A 224 -10.55 -2.36 9.46
C VAL A 224 -11.70 -3.09 8.78
N LEU A 225 -11.68 -3.17 7.44
CA LEU A 225 -12.71 -3.90 6.68
C LEU A 225 -12.66 -5.41 6.95
N SER A 226 -11.46 -5.97 7.10
CA SER A 226 -11.28 -7.40 7.39
C SER A 226 -11.89 -7.80 8.72
N ARG A 227 -11.92 -6.89 9.71
CA ARG A 227 -12.44 -7.15 11.05
C ARG A 227 -13.93 -7.50 11.09
N ARG A 228 -14.65 -7.46 9.95
CA ARG A 228 -16.11 -7.61 9.89
C ARG A 228 -16.73 -6.81 11.02
N ILE A 229 -16.49 -5.52 11.01
CA ILE A 229 -17.50 -4.63 11.57
C ILE A 229 -18.71 -4.97 10.70
N GLU A 230 -19.71 -5.65 11.26
CA GLU A 230 -21.07 -5.50 10.79
C GLU A 230 -21.24 -4.00 10.72
N MET A 231 -20.95 -3.41 9.56
CA MET A 231 -21.17 -2.00 9.32
C MET A 231 -22.67 -1.94 9.43
N GLN A 232 -23.16 -1.61 10.62
CA GLN A 232 -24.54 -1.30 10.88
C GLN A 232 -24.83 0.00 10.12
N VAL A 233 -24.87 -0.12 8.80
CA VAL A 233 -25.79 0.59 7.95
C VAL A 233 -27.13 -0.15 8.09
N SER A 234 -27.56 -0.40 9.33
CA SER A 234 -28.95 -0.65 9.63
C SER A 234 -29.65 0.71 9.54
N SER A 235 -30.23 0.96 8.36
CA SER A 235 -31.63 1.39 8.28
C SER A 235 -32.11 2.25 9.46
N HIS A 236 -31.76 3.54 9.46
CA HIS A 236 -32.51 4.57 10.19
C HIS A 236 -33.47 5.29 9.23
N SER A 237 -34.24 4.50 8.47
CA SER A 237 -35.33 5.00 7.64
C SER A 237 -36.42 3.93 7.55
N SER A 238 -37.10 3.68 8.67
CA SER A 238 -38.51 3.29 8.76
C SER A 238 -38.86 3.00 10.21
N LYS A 239 -39.40 4.02 10.89
CA LYS A 239 -40.44 3.96 11.95
C LYS A 239 -40.61 5.36 12.54
N HIS A 240 -41.28 6.20 11.77
CA HIS A 240 -42.21 7.18 12.33
C HIS A 240 -43.55 6.85 11.68
N ASP A 241 -44.29 5.97 12.36
CA ASP A 241 -45.75 6.09 12.42
C ASP A 241 -46.05 6.80 13.74
#